data_AF-H0T3R4-F1
#
_entry.id   AF-H0T3R4-F1
#
_cell.length_a   1.000
_cell.length_b   1.000
_cell.length_c   1.000
_cell.angle_alpha   90.00
_cell.angle_beta   90.00
_cell.angle_gamma   90.00
#
_symmetry.space_group_name_H-M   'P 1'
#
loop_
_entity.id
_entity.type
_entity.pdbx_description
1 polymer ?
#
loop_
_entity_poly.entity_id
_entity_poly.type
_entity_poly.pdbx_seq_one_letter_code
_entity_poly.pdbx_strand_id
1 'polypeptide(L)'
;MSARSVSRRVQRHTITLVAVCGLAFSASAAEVVALGASNTYGKGVNRGEDFPAQLEMMLRGKGVQVSVANAGINGDTTAGMLSRFDSAVDGSTRVLVLQPGGNDARKGVGDQRAGNISAIMAKAAQRRIKVVMVENGMLRGLPHQVDGQHLTPDGYRMLAASLLPRVIGGLRK
;
A
#
# COMPACT_ATOMS: atom_id res chain seq x y z
N MET A 1 -41.45 -51.71 60.14
CA MET A 1 -40.15 -51.88 59.45
C MET A 1 -40.15 -51.06 58.17
N SER A 2 -39.22 -50.10 58.08
CA SER A 2 -38.69 -49.41 56.87
C SER A 2 -39.64 -48.57 55.98
N ALA A 3 -39.72 -47.27 56.29
CA ALA A 3 -40.09 -46.23 55.32
C ALA A 3 -38.88 -45.87 54.44
N ARG A 4 -39.01 -46.01 53.11
CA ARG A 4 -37.99 -45.58 52.13
C ARG A 4 -38.22 -44.11 51.78
N SER A 5 -37.28 -43.24 52.11
CA SER A 5 -37.30 -41.83 51.69
C SER A 5 -36.87 -41.71 50.22
N VAL A 6 -37.63 -40.92 49.47
CA VAL A 6 -37.37 -40.58 48.07
C VAL A 6 -36.38 -39.42 48.02
N SER A 7 -35.20 -39.64 47.44
CA SER A 7 -34.26 -38.56 47.11
C SER A 7 -34.54 -38.06 45.70
N ARG A 8 -34.92 -36.79 45.53
CA ARG A 8 -34.85 -36.09 44.24
C ARG A 8 -33.95 -34.87 44.38
N ARG A 9 -32.81 -34.93 43.68
CA ARG A 9 -31.78 -33.89 43.59
C ARG A 9 -32.37 -32.59 43.03
N VAL A 10 -32.06 -31.47 43.69
CA VAL A 10 -32.17 -30.13 43.10
C VAL A 10 -31.03 -29.97 42.10
N GLN A 11 -31.36 -29.81 40.82
CA GLN A 11 -30.40 -29.63 39.74
C GLN A 11 -29.99 -28.15 39.71
N ARG A 12 -28.78 -27.83 40.18
CA ARG A 12 -28.20 -26.48 40.07
C ARG A 12 -27.69 -26.27 38.65
N HIS A 13 -28.26 -25.31 37.92
CA HIS A 13 -27.79 -24.92 36.59
C HIS A 13 -26.63 -23.93 36.74
N THR A 14 -25.45 -24.32 36.31
CA THR A 14 -24.28 -23.45 36.22
C THR A 14 -24.30 -22.77 34.84
N ILE A 15 -24.57 -21.47 34.79
CA ILE A 15 -24.44 -20.67 33.57
C ILE A 15 -22.95 -20.34 33.42
N THR A 16 -22.32 -20.85 32.36
CA THR A 16 -20.95 -20.50 31.99
C THR A 16 -20.99 -19.32 31.03
N LEU A 17 -20.47 -18.17 31.46
CA LEU A 17 -20.31 -16.98 30.62
C LEU A 17 -19.05 -17.16 29.74
N VAL A 18 -19.24 -17.42 28.45
CA VAL A 18 -18.13 -17.44 27.48
C VAL A 18 -17.84 -15.99 27.08
N ALA A 19 -16.74 -15.43 27.59
CA ALA A 19 -16.23 -14.14 27.14
C ALA A 19 -15.60 -14.30 25.74
N VAL A 20 -16.35 -13.92 24.70
CA VAL A 20 -15.80 -13.79 23.35
C VAL A 20 -14.97 -12.51 23.31
N CYS A 21 -13.66 -12.63 23.47
CA CYS A 21 -12.72 -11.54 23.27
C CYS A 21 -12.63 -11.26 21.77
N GLY A 22 -13.39 -10.25 21.30
CA GLY A 22 -13.32 -9.78 19.92
C GLY A 22 -11.97 -9.13 19.66
N LEU A 23 -11.09 -9.83 18.96
CA LEU A 23 -9.93 -9.20 18.33
C LEU A 23 -10.45 -8.28 17.22
N ALA A 24 -10.57 -6.99 17.53
CA ALA A 24 -10.77 -5.97 16.52
C ALA A 24 -9.49 -5.92 15.68
N PHE A 25 -9.52 -6.51 14.48
CA PHE A 25 -8.52 -6.24 13.45
C PHE A 25 -8.70 -4.78 13.01
N SER A 26 -7.96 -3.86 13.64
CA SER A 26 -7.69 -2.57 12.99
C SER A 26 -6.88 -2.89 11.74
N ALA A 27 -7.49 -2.75 10.56
CA ALA A 27 -6.73 -2.65 9.33
C ALA A 27 -5.70 -1.53 9.56
N SER A 28 -4.41 -1.90 9.63
CA SER A 28 -3.34 -0.94 9.87
C SER A 28 -3.37 0.07 8.74
N ALA A 29 -3.84 1.28 9.04
CA ALA A 29 -3.94 2.36 8.08
C ALA A 29 -2.55 2.65 7.49
N ALA A 30 -2.47 2.90 6.18
CA ALA A 30 -1.20 2.95 5.45
C ALA A 30 -0.56 4.33 5.50
N GLU A 31 0.59 4.43 6.17
CA GLU A 31 1.38 5.67 6.25
C GLU A 31 2.09 6.01 4.93
N VAL A 32 2.39 5.01 4.11
CA VAL A 32 2.93 5.19 2.76
C VAL A 32 1.98 4.57 1.75
N VAL A 33 1.65 5.32 0.69
CA VAL A 33 0.89 4.80 -0.46
C VAL A 33 1.75 4.94 -1.71
N ALA A 34 1.91 3.85 -2.46
CA ALA A 34 2.49 3.87 -3.78
C ALA A 34 1.37 3.94 -4.83
N LEU A 35 1.17 5.11 -5.44
CA LEU A 35 0.16 5.36 -6.47
C LEU A 35 0.81 5.33 -7.85
N GLY A 36 0.36 4.43 -8.73
CA GLY A 36 0.92 4.38 -10.08
C GLY A 36 0.30 3.33 -10.97
N ALA A 37 1.05 2.95 -12.01
CA ALA A 37 0.59 2.03 -13.05
C ALA A 37 1.17 0.61 -12.87
N SER A 38 1.61 -0.03 -13.95
CA SER A 38 2.05 -1.42 -13.95
C SER A 38 3.38 -1.69 -13.23
N ASN A 39 4.30 -0.71 -13.20
CA ASN A 39 5.51 -0.84 -12.39
C ASN A 39 5.25 -0.70 -10.89
N THR A 40 4.23 0.08 -10.50
CA THR A 40 3.74 0.07 -9.11
C THR A 40 3.01 -1.21 -8.78
N TYR A 41 2.17 -1.70 -9.69
CA TYR A 41 1.43 -2.95 -9.52
C TYR A 41 2.35 -4.17 -9.36
N GLY A 42 3.56 -4.13 -9.92
CA GLY A 42 4.46 -5.29 -9.93
C GLY A 42 4.13 -6.27 -11.07
N LYS A 43 3.81 -5.76 -12.26
CA LYS A 43 3.43 -6.63 -13.39
C LYS A 43 4.56 -7.60 -13.72
N GLY A 44 4.23 -8.89 -13.77
CA GLY A 44 5.15 -9.95 -14.18
C GLY A 44 6.04 -10.50 -13.05
N VAL A 45 5.84 -10.08 -11.80
CA VAL A 45 6.55 -10.63 -10.63
C VAL A 45 5.57 -11.17 -9.60
N ASN A 46 6.05 -12.00 -8.67
CA ASN A 46 5.21 -12.55 -7.61
C ASN A 46 4.86 -11.48 -6.58
N ARG A 47 3.82 -11.74 -5.79
CA ARG A 47 3.47 -10.90 -4.65
C ARG A 47 4.67 -10.77 -3.72
N GLY A 48 5.00 -9.53 -3.36
CA GLY A 48 6.14 -9.25 -2.48
C GLY A 48 7.43 -8.92 -3.24
N GLU A 49 7.51 -9.17 -4.54
CA GLU A 49 8.65 -8.81 -5.39
C GLU A 49 8.51 -7.42 -6.02
N ASP A 50 7.34 -6.80 -5.91
CA ASP A 50 7.06 -5.43 -6.33
C ASP A 50 7.78 -4.38 -5.45
N PHE A 51 8.08 -3.20 -6.02
CA PHE A 51 8.84 -2.20 -5.27
C PHE A 51 8.12 -1.70 -4.00
N PRO A 52 6.77 -1.56 -3.94
CA PRO A 52 6.10 -1.17 -2.70
C PRO A 52 6.34 -2.18 -1.56
N ALA A 53 6.23 -3.48 -1.83
CA ALA A 53 6.52 -4.51 -0.85
C ALA A 53 8.00 -4.54 -0.43
N GLN A 54 8.92 -4.43 -1.40
CA GLN A 54 10.36 -4.33 -1.11
C GLN A 54 10.68 -3.08 -0.27
N LEU A 55 10.04 -1.95 -0.56
CA LEU A 55 10.19 -0.70 0.20
C LEU A 55 9.72 -0.88 1.64
N GLU A 56 8.57 -1.51 1.88
CA GLU A 56 8.08 -1.82 3.23
C GLU A 56 9.09 -2.65 4.03
N MET A 57 9.59 -3.74 3.44
CA MET A 57 10.57 -4.60 4.10
C MET A 57 11.85 -3.84 4.46
N MET A 58 12.35 -3.01 3.54
CA MET A 58 13.56 -2.23 3.78
C MET A 58 13.37 -1.12 4.82
N LEU A 59 12.21 -0.47 4.86
CA LEU A 59 11.87 0.51 5.89
C LEU A 59 11.86 -0.14 7.27
N ARG A 60 11.22 -1.32 7.39
CA ARG A 60 11.23 -2.11 8.63
C ARG A 60 12.64 -2.52 9.04
N GLY A 61 13.47 -2.94 8.09
CA GLY A 61 14.89 -3.24 8.32
C GLY A 61 15.72 -2.03 8.80
N LYS A 62 15.23 -0.81 8.58
CA LYS A 62 15.81 0.45 9.11
C LYS A 62 15.18 0.90 10.44
N GLY A 63 14.34 0.07 11.06
CA GLY A 63 13.62 0.42 12.29
C GLY A 63 12.42 1.34 12.09
N VAL A 64 12.01 1.59 10.84
CA VAL A 64 10.85 2.42 10.50
C VAL A 64 9.63 1.51 10.38
N GLN A 65 8.86 1.41 11.47
CA GLN A 65 7.64 0.59 11.52
C GLN A 65 6.47 1.29 10.84
N VAL A 66 6.33 1.07 9.53
CA VAL A 66 5.22 1.60 8.73
C VAL A 66 4.68 0.49 7.81
N SER A 67 3.48 0.72 7.27
CA SER A 67 2.94 -0.04 6.15
C SER A 67 3.02 0.75 4.84
N VAL A 68 3.23 0.02 3.73
CA VAL A 68 3.24 0.57 2.38
C VAL A 68 2.10 -0.08 1.58
N ALA A 69 1.06 0.70 1.27
CA ALA A 69 -0.02 0.24 0.42
C ALA A 69 0.39 0.33 -1.06
N ASN A 70 0.22 -0.78 -1.78
CA ASN A 70 0.37 -0.81 -3.23
C ASN A 70 -0.95 -0.40 -3.90
N ALA A 71 -1.03 0.82 -4.42
CA ALA A 71 -2.15 1.34 -5.21
C ALA A 71 -1.78 1.41 -6.71
N GLY A 72 -1.03 0.43 -7.21
CA GLY A 72 -0.73 0.26 -8.63
C GLY A 72 -1.90 -0.35 -9.41
N ILE A 73 -2.19 0.19 -10.60
CA ILE A 73 -3.16 -0.41 -11.53
C ILE A 73 -2.52 -0.56 -12.92
N ASN A 74 -2.51 -1.78 -13.45
CA ASN A 74 -1.94 -2.03 -14.77
C ASN A 74 -2.61 -1.18 -15.86
N GLY A 75 -1.81 -0.47 -16.65
CA GLY A 75 -2.29 0.36 -17.76
C GLY A 75 -2.92 1.71 -17.35
N ASP A 76 -2.90 2.06 -16.07
CA ASP A 76 -3.49 3.31 -15.57
C ASP A 76 -2.79 4.56 -16.13
N THR A 77 -3.54 5.64 -16.34
CA THR A 77 -3.03 6.96 -16.77
C THR A 77 -3.01 7.91 -15.58
N THR A 78 -2.40 9.08 -15.73
CA THR A 78 -2.45 10.10 -14.66
C THR A 78 -3.87 10.59 -14.38
N ALA A 79 -4.77 10.57 -15.38
CA ALA A 79 -6.18 10.87 -15.18
C ALA A 79 -6.87 9.83 -14.29
N GLY A 80 -6.60 8.54 -14.50
CA GLY A 80 -7.13 7.47 -13.66
C GLY A 80 -6.52 7.48 -12.24
N MET A 81 -5.24 7.78 -12.11
CA MET A 81 -4.61 8.02 -10.80
C MET A 81 -5.26 9.18 -10.05
N LEU A 82 -5.53 10.28 -10.74
CA LEU A 82 -6.19 11.46 -10.16
C LEU A 82 -7.61 11.13 -9.70
N SER A 83 -8.40 10.42 -10.51
CA SER A 83 -9.79 10.08 -10.19
C SER A 83 -9.90 9.19 -8.95
N ARG A 84 -8.94 8.28 -8.74
CA ARG A 84 -8.91 7.37 -7.58
C ARG A 84 -8.01 7.83 -6.42
N PHE A 85 -7.48 9.05 -6.48
CA PHE A 85 -6.60 9.55 -5.42
C PHE A 85 -7.26 9.46 -4.03
N ASP A 86 -8.54 9.84 -3.93
CA ASP A 86 -9.24 9.91 -2.64
C ASP A 86 -9.54 8.54 -2.03
N SER A 87 -9.71 7.51 -2.86
CA SER A 87 -9.89 6.13 -2.39
C SER A 87 -8.57 5.41 -2.12
N ALA A 88 -7.48 5.87 -2.75
CA ALA A 88 -6.15 5.28 -2.58
C ALA A 88 -5.43 5.78 -1.31
N VAL A 89 -5.76 6.98 -0.83
CA VAL A 89 -5.11 7.58 0.36
C VAL A 89 -6.14 7.86 1.45
N ASP A 90 -5.79 7.54 2.69
CA ASP A 90 -6.63 7.76 3.87
C ASP A 90 -6.00 8.80 4.83
N GLY A 91 -6.63 9.03 5.97
CA GLY A 91 -6.17 10.02 6.96
C GLY A 91 -4.85 9.67 7.64
N SER A 92 -4.37 8.44 7.53
CA SER A 92 -3.07 8.00 8.06
C SER A 92 -1.92 8.18 7.07
N THR A 93 -2.22 8.40 5.77
CA THR A 93 -1.19 8.53 4.76
C THR A 93 -0.34 9.78 4.99
N ARG A 94 0.98 9.60 4.99
CA ARG A 94 1.98 10.65 5.23
C ARG A 94 2.89 10.85 4.02
N VAL A 95 3.16 9.77 3.29
CA VAL A 95 3.97 9.79 2.07
C VAL A 95 3.21 9.16 0.91
N LEU A 96 3.16 9.87 -0.22
CA LEU A 96 2.71 9.33 -1.50
C LEU A 96 3.92 9.10 -2.40
N VAL A 97 4.22 7.85 -2.73
CA VAL A 97 5.15 7.52 -3.80
C VAL A 97 4.37 7.52 -5.11
N LEU A 98 4.55 8.56 -5.93
CA LEU A 98 3.81 8.72 -7.18
C LEU A 98 4.67 8.24 -8.36
N GLN A 99 4.19 7.23 -9.09
CA GLN A 99 4.81 6.69 -10.30
C GLN A 99 3.83 6.87 -11.47
N PRO A 100 3.85 8.01 -12.17
CA PRO A 100 2.82 8.31 -13.16
C PRO A 100 2.96 7.52 -14.47
N GLY A 101 4.02 6.72 -14.64
CA GLY A 101 4.17 5.82 -15.79
C GLY A 101 4.31 6.52 -17.13
N GLY A 102 4.17 5.77 -18.22
CA GLY A 102 4.20 6.29 -19.59
C GLY A 102 2.90 6.05 -20.37
N ASN A 103 1.82 5.66 -19.69
CA ASN A 103 0.58 5.25 -20.35
C ASN A 103 -0.17 6.43 -21.00
N ASP A 104 -0.05 7.65 -20.47
CA ASP A 104 -0.67 8.84 -21.08
C ASP A 104 -0.20 9.01 -22.53
N ALA A 105 1.12 8.95 -22.75
CA ALA A 105 1.71 9.03 -24.08
C ALA A 105 1.28 7.85 -24.97
N ARG A 106 1.36 6.61 -24.44
CA ARG A 106 0.96 5.40 -25.18
C ARG A 106 -0.52 5.38 -25.58
N LYS A 107 -1.38 6.10 -24.85
CA LYS A 107 -2.82 6.18 -25.10
C LYS A 107 -3.25 7.49 -25.80
N GLY A 108 -2.30 8.32 -26.23
CA GLY A 108 -2.60 9.57 -26.95
C GLY A 108 -3.22 10.67 -26.09
N VAL A 109 -3.04 10.64 -24.76
CA VAL A 109 -3.55 11.64 -23.81
C VAL A 109 -2.42 12.34 -23.04
N GLY A 110 -1.23 12.43 -23.67
CA GLY A 110 -0.02 12.99 -23.07
C GLY A 110 -0.18 14.44 -22.60
N ASP A 111 -0.97 15.25 -23.29
CA ASP A 111 -1.14 16.68 -23.01
C ASP A 111 -1.79 16.94 -21.64
N GLN A 112 -2.59 15.99 -21.15
CA GLN A 112 -3.27 16.09 -19.85
C GLN A 112 -2.33 15.74 -18.68
N ARG A 113 -1.21 15.06 -18.95
CA ARG A 113 -0.35 14.46 -17.93
C ARG A 113 0.13 15.46 -16.88
N ALA A 114 0.64 16.60 -17.32
CA ALA A 114 1.20 17.62 -16.43
C ALA A 114 0.12 18.22 -15.51
N GLY A 115 -1.08 18.47 -16.05
CA GLY A 115 -2.23 18.97 -15.29
C GLY A 115 -2.69 17.96 -14.25
N ASN A 116 -2.79 16.68 -14.62
CA ASN A 116 -3.20 15.62 -13.70
C ASN A 116 -2.19 15.41 -12.55
N ILE A 117 -0.88 15.40 -12.86
CA ILE A 117 0.16 15.30 -11.83
C ILE A 117 0.10 16.49 -10.88
N SER A 118 -0.03 17.71 -11.43
CA SER A 118 -0.17 18.93 -10.62
C SER A 118 -1.38 18.86 -9.69
N ALA A 119 -2.52 18.37 -10.17
CA ALA A 119 -3.71 18.18 -9.37
C ALA A 119 -3.52 17.12 -8.26
N ILE A 120 -2.87 15.98 -8.57
CA ILE A 120 -2.53 14.96 -7.56
C ILE A 120 -1.64 15.57 -6.47
N MET A 121 -0.60 16.32 -6.87
CA MET A 121 0.31 16.98 -5.93
C MET A 121 -0.41 18.01 -5.07
N ALA A 122 -1.35 18.77 -5.64
CA ALA A 122 -2.18 19.73 -4.89
C ALA A 122 -3.07 19.02 -3.85
N LYS A 123 -3.74 17.91 -4.22
CA LYS A 123 -4.55 17.12 -3.28
C LYS A 123 -3.69 16.53 -2.15
N ALA A 124 -2.49 16.03 -2.46
CA ALA A 124 -1.54 15.55 -1.47
C ALA A 124 -1.11 16.69 -0.51
N ALA A 125 -0.78 17.86 -1.05
CA ALA A 125 -0.38 19.02 -0.26
C ALA A 125 -1.49 19.50 0.69
N GLN A 126 -2.74 19.54 0.24
CA GLN A 126 -3.92 19.87 1.07
C GLN A 126 -4.06 18.93 2.26
N ARG A 127 -3.65 17.67 2.11
CA ARG A 127 -3.65 16.63 3.16
C ARG A 127 -2.34 16.56 3.93
N ARG A 128 -1.39 17.46 3.66
CA ARG A 128 -0.02 17.47 4.23
C ARG A 128 0.75 16.17 3.96
N ILE A 129 0.43 15.49 2.87
CA ILE A 129 1.12 14.30 2.40
C ILE A 129 2.36 14.72 1.60
N LYS A 130 3.52 14.17 1.94
CA LYS A 130 4.76 14.40 1.18
C LYS A 130 4.77 13.52 -0.07
N VAL A 131 5.04 14.12 -1.23
CA VAL A 131 5.12 13.38 -2.49
C VAL A 131 6.56 13.02 -2.81
N VAL A 132 6.83 11.73 -3.01
CA VAL A 132 8.08 11.19 -3.56
C VAL A 132 7.80 10.77 -5.00
N MET A 133 8.26 11.59 -5.94
CA MET A 133 8.10 11.29 -7.36
C MET A 133 9.05 10.20 -7.84
N VAL A 134 8.50 9.22 -8.57
CA VAL A 134 9.23 8.18 -9.31
C VAL A 134 9.09 8.47 -10.80
N GLU A 135 10.05 9.22 -11.32
CA GLU A 135 10.09 9.57 -12.74
C GLU A 135 10.44 8.33 -13.59
N ASN A 136 9.93 8.26 -14.82
CA ASN A 136 10.28 7.17 -15.74
C ASN A 136 11.79 7.08 -16.01
N GLY A 137 12.50 8.21 -15.89
CA GLY A 137 13.96 8.26 -15.99
C GLY A 137 14.67 7.43 -14.90
N MET A 138 14.09 7.31 -13.70
CA MET A 138 14.64 6.52 -12.61
C MET A 138 14.59 5.01 -12.87
N LEU A 139 13.71 4.57 -13.78
CA LEU A 139 13.61 3.16 -14.16
C LEU A 139 14.72 2.79 -15.15
N ARG A 140 15.25 3.76 -15.91
CA ARG A 140 16.28 3.52 -16.92
C ARG A 140 17.55 2.96 -16.28
N GLY A 141 18.09 1.88 -16.83
CA GLY A 141 19.30 1.22 -16.34
C GLY A 141 19.06 0.22 -15.19
N LEU A 142 17.84 0.12 -14.67
CA LEU A 142 17.48 -0.98 -13.78
C LEU A 142 17.27 -2.27 -14.59
N PRO A 143 17.46 -3.47 -14.00
CA PRO A 143 17.15 -4.73 -14.65
C PRO A 143 15.67 -4.84 -15.06
N HIS A 144 15.41 -4.92 -16.37
CA HIS A 144 14.07 -5.07 -16.94
C HIS A 144 13.79 -6.52 -17.34
N GLN A 145 12.51 -6.87 -17.33
CA GLN A 145 11.98 -8.06 -17.99
C GLN A 145 12.20 -7.98 -19.50
N VAL A 146 11.95 -9.08 -20.19
CA VAL A 146 12.12 -9.21 -21.65
C VAL A 146 11.28 -8.21 -22.45
N ASP A 147 10.22 -7.65 -21.87
CA ASP A 147 9.39 -6.62 -22.53
C ASP A 147 10.01 -5.22 -22.51
N GLY A 148 11.16 -5.04 -21.85
CA GLY A 148 11.89 -3.78 -21.77
C GLY A 148 11.16 -2.66 -21.02
N GLN A 149 10.05 -2.95 -20.35
CA GLN A 149 9.20 -1.95 -19.69
C GLN A 149 9.01 -2.19 -18.20
N HIS A 150 8.85 -3.46 -17.80
CA HIS A 150 8.63 -3.82 -16.42
C HIS A 150 9.96 -4.27 -15.80
N LEU A 151 10.15 -3.95 -14.53
CA LEU A 151 11.37 -4.34 -13.83
C LEU A 151 11.30 -5.82 -13.45
N THR A 152 12.46 -6.46 -13.39
CA THR A 152 12.60 -7.77 -12.73
C THR A 152 12.46 -7.61 -11.20
N PRO A 153 12.36 -8.71 -10.42
CA PRO A 153 12.42 -8.62 -8.96
C PRO A 153 13.65 -7.85 -8.44
N ASP A 154 14.80 -8.03 -9.09
CA ASP A 154 16.03 -7.30 -8.74
C ASP A 154 15.93 -5.81 -9.07
N GLY A 155 15.36 -5.46 -10.22
CA GLY A 155 15.10 -4.07 -10.59
C GLY A 155 14.15 -3.38 -9.61
N TYR A 156 13.07 -4.05 -9.19
CA TYR A 156 12.16 -3.52 -8.18
C TYR A 156 12.82 -3.32 -6.82
N ARG A 157 13.70 -4.26 -6.40
CA ARG A 157 14.49 -4.13 -5.17
C ARG A 157 15.43 -2.93 -5.23
N MET A 158 16.12 -2.74 -6.36
CA MET A 158 17.01 -1.58 -6.57
C MET A 158 16.24 -0.26 -6.55
N LEU A 159 15.07 -0.22 -7.20
CA LEU A 159 14.18 0.94 -7.16
C LEU A 159 13.77 1.25 -5.72
N ALA A 160 13.25 0.26 -4.98
CA ALA A 160 12.86 0.43 -3.58
C ALA A 160 14.00 0.97 -2.71
N ALA A 161 15.21 0.43 -2.85
CA ALA A 161 16.39 0.88 -2.12
C ALA A 161 16.71 2.36 -2.38
N SER A 162 16.62 2.80 -3.64
CA SER A 162 16.86 4.21 -4.01
C SER A 162 15.85 5.19 -3.43
N LEU A 163 14.63 4.72 -3.11
CA LEU A 163 13.56 5.55 -2.56
C LEU A 163 13.68 5.74 -1.04
N LEU A 164 14.40 4.85 -0.34
CA LEU A 164 14.48 4.86 1.12
C LEU A 164 14.80 6.23 1.73
N PRO A 165 15.85 6.96 1.30
CA PRO A 165 16.20 8.23 1.96
C PRO A 165 15.08 9.26 1.85
N ARG A 166 14.41 9.33 0.70
CA ARG A 166 13.33 10.28 0.43
C ARG A 166 12.06 9.91 1.18
N VAL A 167 11.72 8.62 1.24
CA VAL A 167 10.54 8.14 1.97
C VAL A 167 10.74 8.30 3.48
N ILE A 168 11.90 7.92 4.02
CA ILE A 168 12.23 8.16 5.43
C ILE A 168 12.19 9.65 5.75
N GLY A 169 12.76 10.50 4.90
CA GLY A 169 12.68 11.96 5.05
C GLY A 169 11.24 12.47 5.08
N GLY A 170 10.36 11.96 4.20
CA GLY A 170 8.94 12.33 4.17
C GLY A 170 8.13 11.82 5.38
N LEU A 171 8.59 10.74 6.02
CA LEU A 171 8.02 10.19 7.25
C LEU A 171 8.51 10.90 8.53
N ARG A 172 9.41 11.89 8.43
CA ARG A 172 9.78 12.72 9.58
C ARG A 172 8.82 13.92 9.66
N LYS A 173 8.45 14.31 10.88
CA LYS A 173 7.58 15.46 11.13
C LYS A 173 8.27 16.77 10.75
#